data_AF-A0A1M3PRS9-F1
#
_entry.id   AF-A0A1M3PRS9-F1
#
_cell.length_a   1.000
_cell.length_b   1.000
_cell.length_c   1.000
_cell.angle_alpha   90.00
_cell.angle_beta   90.00
_cell.angle_gamma   90.00
#
_symmetry.space_group_name_H-M   'P 1'
#
loop_
_entity.id
_entity.type
_entity.pdbx_description
1 polymer ?
#
loop_
_entity_poly.entity_id
_entity_poly.type
_entity_poly.pdbx_seq_one_letter_code
_entity_poly.pdbx_strand_id
1 'polypeptide(L)'
;MKNSQTRVSAQSIDDDETETELEVIGRFMTRLKIKNLPRNYQLFHEALYGQDRCLAEEIEALGPLPPQSGLDEIGLKHRLVSHCGLVARKSESDAAEMLREVADQLAKGLMKKQYFARETEAAQHVNDALDTLNATLSNLMLYETELTERLRNCANLTTSSQNAGA
;
A
#
# COMPACT_ATOMS: atom_id res chain seq x y z
N MET A 1 -11.10 60.95 -6.33
CA MET A 1 -10.94 59.75 -7.20
C MET A 1 -10.20 60.20 -8.46
N LYS A 2 -8.87 59.99 -8.52
CA LYS A 2 -8.04 60.31 -9.70
C LYS A 2 -7.54 58.98 -10.27
N ASN A 3 -8.07 58.57 -11.41
CA ASN A 3 -7.64 57.36 -12.12
C ASN A 3 -6.38 57.67 -12.93
N SER A 4 -5.27 57.07 -12.55
CA SER A 4 -4.05 57.03 -13.36
C SER A 4 -4.15 55.86 -14.32
N GLN A 5 -4.41 56.15 -15.60
CA GLN A 5 -4.20 55.20 -16.68
C GLN A 5 -2.71 55.09 -16.95
N THR A 6 -2.10 54.00 -16.49
CA THR A 6 -0.78 53.57 -16.94
C THR A 6 -0.96 52.94 -18.31
N ARG A 7 -0.65 53.69 -19.37
CA ARG A 7 -0.45 53.15 -20.72
C ARG A 7 0.80 52.26 -20.68
N VAL A 8 0.61 50.96 -20.87
CA VAL A 8 1.69 50.02 -21.12
C VAL A 8 2.18 50.29 -22.54
N SER A 9 3.39 50.82 -22.65
CA SER A 9 4.10 50.96 -23.92
C SER A 9 4.25 49.59 -24.55
N ALA A 10 3.75 49.46 -25.79
CA ALA A 10 4.08 48.34 -26.64
C ALA A 10 5.59 48.36 -26.90
N GLN A 11 6.31 47.39 -26.35
CA GLN A 11 7.71 47.14 -26.72
C GLN A 11 7.72 46.79 -28.21
N SER A 12 8.32 47.66 -29.02
CA SER A 12 8.66 47.36 -30.40
C SER A 12 9.72 46.27 -30.40
N ILE A 13 9.34 45.07 -30.83
CA ILE A 13 10.28 44.00 -31.13
C ILE A 13 10.87 44.35 -32.51
N ASP A 14 12.09 44.86 -32.50
CA ASP A 14 12.92 44.90 -33.70
C ASP A 14 13.22 43.44 -34.10
N ASP A 15 12.75 43.03 -35.27
CA ASP A 15 13.10 41.77 -35.94
C ASP A 15 14.57 41.84 -36.41
N ASP A 16 15.51 41.74 -35.48
CA ASP A 16 16.89 41.34 -35.81
C ASP A 16 16.91 39.81 -35.85
N GLU A 17 17.24 39.24 -37.00
CA GLU A 17 17.34 37.79 -37.33
C GLU A 17 18.39 37.08 -36.45
N THR A 18 18.17 37.06 -35.15
CA THR A 18 18.97 36.33 -34.18
C THR A 18 18.23 35.05 -33.86
N GLU A 19 18.82 33.92 -34.27
CA GLU A 19 18.30 32.58 -33.97
C GLU A 19 17.97 32.49 -32.48
N THR A 20 16.73 32.16 -32.14
CA THR A 20 16.32 32.13 -30.74
C THR A 20 17.05 30.98 -30.02
N GLU A 21 17.34 31.14 -28.73
CA GLU A 21 18.01 30.09 -27.93
C GLU A 21 17.31 28.73 -28.03
N LEU A 22 15.97 28.75 -28.14
CA LEU A 22 15.14 27.57 -28.34
C LEU A 22 15.33 26.92 -29.72
N GLU A 23 15.55 27.70 -30.77
CA GLU A 23 15.88 27.20 -32.11
C GLU A 23 17.26 26.53 -32.12
N VAL A 24 18.26 27.16 -31.46
CA VAL A 24 19.60 26.59 -31.31
C VAL A 24 19.51 25.24 -30.58
N ILE A 25 18.88 25.21 -29.41
CA ILE A 25 18.69 23.99 -28.62
C ILE A 25 17.91 22.93 -29.43
N GLY A 26 16.83 23.34 -30.11
CA GLY A 26 16.02 22.46 -30.94
C GLY A 26 16.82 21.81 -32.07
N ARG A 27 17.75 22.56 -32.69
CA ARG A 27 18.67 22.05 -33.71
C ARG A 27 19.62 21.01 -33.14
N PHE A 28 20.20 21.26 -31.96
CA PHE A 28 21.05 20.28 -31.26
C PHE A 28 20.29 18.99 -30.92
N MET A 29 19.09 19.11 -30.35
CA MET A 29 18.24 17.98 -30.02
C MET A 29 17.84 17.17 -31.26
N THR A 30 17.52 17.86 -32.36
CA THR A 30 17.19 17.21 -33.63
C THR A 30 18.39 16.47 -34.21
N ARG A 31 19.57 17.07 -34.17
CA ARG A 31 20.83 16.46 -34.65
C ARG A 31 21.16 15.17 -33.90
N LEU A 32 20.94 15.16 -32.58
CA LEU A 32 21.17 13.99 -31.71
C LEU A 32 19.97 13.01 -31.68
N LYS A 33 18.91 13.28 -32.45
CA LYS A 33 17.63 12.53 -32.49
C LYS A 33 16.97 12.37 -31.11
N ILE A 34 17.06 13.41 -30.29
CA ILE A 34 16.48 13.48 -28.96
C ILE A 34 15.06 14.00 -29.06
N LYS A 35 14.15 13.45 -28.25
CA LYS A 35 12.75 13.89 -28.20
C LYS A 35 12.65 15.31 -27.64
N ASN A 36 11.80 16.13 -28.25
CA ASN A 36 11.47 17.50 -27.82
C ASN A 36 10.61 17.49 -26.55
N LEU A 37 11.25 17.21 -25.40
CA LEU A 37 10.62 17.15 -24.09
C LEU A 37 11.12 18.31 -23.23
N PRO A 38 10.27 18.93 -22.38
CA PRO A 38 10.69 20.07 -21.54
C PRO A 38 11.96 19.81 -20.72
N ARG A 39 12.14 18.60 -20.17
CA ARG A 39 13.36 18.23 -19.41
C ARG A 39 14.63 18.19 -20.26
N ASN A 40 14.49 17.85 -21.54
CA ASN A 40 15.61 17.80 -22.47
C ASN A 40 15.98 19.25 -22.86
N TYR A 41 15.01 20.13 -23.05
CA TYR A 41 15.30 21.56 -23.23
C TYR A 41 16.06 22.15 -22.04
N GLN A 42 15.65 21.86 -20.80
CA GLN A 42 16.40 22.32 -19.63
C GLN A 42 17.84 21.77 -19.62
N LEU A 43 18.02 20.49 -19.95
CA LEU A 43 19.33 19.84 -20.00
C LEU A 43 20.26 20.52 -21.03
N PHE A 44 19.76 20.75 -22.25
CA PHE A 44 20.55 21.37 -23.31
C PHE A 44 20.73 22.88 -23.12
N HIS A 45 19.75 23.56 -22.52
CA HIS A 45 19.91 24.95 -22.11
C HIS A 45 21.06 25.07 -21.09
N GLU A 46 21.07 24.23 -20.05
CA GLU A 46 22.14 24.25 -19.06
C GLU A 46 23.49 23.84 -19.67
N ALA A 47 23.50 22.91 -20.61
CA ALA A 47 24.74 22.50 -21.27
C ALA A 47 25.35 23.59 -22.17
N LEU A 48 24.51 24.38 -22.86
CA LEU A 48 24.97 25.40 -23.80
C LEU A 48 25.21 26.76 -23.14
N TYR A 49 24.37 27.13 -22.17
CA TYR A 49 24.34 28.46 -21.57
C TYR A 49 24.62 28.45 -20.06
N GLY A 50 24.66 27.27 -19.43
CA GLY A 50 24.93 27.13 -18.02
C GLY A 50 26.40 27.34 -17.66
N GLN A 51 26.65 27.40 -16.36
CA GLN A 51 27.99 27.63 -15.81
C GLN A 51 28.86 26.36 -15.82
N ASP A 52 28.22 25.19 -15.82
CA ASP A 52 28.87 23.89 -15.68
C ASP A 52 29.25 23.29 -17.03
N ARG A 53 30.50 23.49 -17.45
CA ARG A 53 31.01 22.95 -18.72
C ARG A 53 31.14 21.42 -18.72
N CYS A 54 31.25 20.79 -17.56
CA CYS A 54 31.32 19.33 -17.45
C CYS A 54 30.02 18.70 -17.98
N LEU A 55 28.88 19.39 -17.84
CA LEU A 55 27.59 18.91 -18.34
C LEU A 55 27.60 18.71 -19.87
N ALA A 56 28.18 19.64 -20.61
CA ALA A 56 28.27 19.56 -22.06
C ALA A 56 29.20 18.43 -22.51
N GLU A 57 30.34 18.27 -21.84
CA GLU A 57 31.31 17.20 -22.10
C GLU A 57 30.71 15.81 -21.84
N GLU A 58 29.93 15.66 -20.76
CA GLU A 58 29.26 14.40 -20.44
C GLU A 58 28.17 14.04 -21.45
N ILE A 59 27.43 15.03 -21.96
CA ILE A 59 26.44 14.80 -23.03
C ILE A 59 27.13 14.42 -24.34
N GLU A 60 28.27 15.05 -24.67
CA GLU A 60 29.06 14.70 -25.84
C GLU A 60 29.65 13.29 -25.74
N ALA A 61 30.07 12.88 -24.53
CA ALA A 61 30.58 11.54 -24.26
C ALA A 61 29.56 10.41 -24.49
N LEU A 62 28.25 10.70 -24.45
CA LEU A 62 27.19 9.75 -24.82
C LEU A 62 27.13 9.46 -26.33
N GLY A 63 27.81 10.26 -27.15
CA GLY A 63 27.91 10.07 -28.58
C GLY A 63 26.72 10.61 -29.38
N PRO A 64 26.62 10.27 -30.68
CA PRO A 64 25.71 10.92 -31.63
C PRO A 64 24.23 10.51 -31.48
N LEU A 65 23.94 9.51 -30.66
CA LEU A 65 22.59 8.99 -30.45
C LEU A 65 22.38 8.65 -28.96
N PRO A 66 22.41 9.66 -28.08
CA PRO A 66 22.41 9.42 -26.64
C PRO A 66 21.09 8.76 -26.20
N PRO A 67 21.14 7.66 -25.42
CA PRO A 67 19.94 7.06 -24.86
C PRO A 67 19.33 8.01 -23.81
N GLN A 68 17.99 8.03 -23.73
CA GLN A 68 17.29 8.91 -22.79
C GLN A 68 17.67 8.64 -21.32
N SER A 69 17.95 7.38 -20.96
CA SER A 69 18.41 7.01 -19.62
C SER A 69 19.74 7.68 -19.25
N GLY A 70 20.67 7.81 -20.22
CA GLY A 70 21.94 8.50 -19.99
C GLY A 70 21.75 10.00 -19.81
N LEU A 71 20.85 10.62 -20.58
CA LEU A 71 20.48 12.03 -20.42
C LEU A 71 19.82 12.30 -19.07
N ASP A 72 18.96 11.38 -18.62
CA ASP A 72 18.28 11.48 -17.33
C ASP A 72 19.29 11.30 -16.16
N GLU A 73 20.27 10.40 -16.29
CA GLU A 73 21.34 10.20 -15.30
C GLU A 73 22.23 11.44 -15.16
N ILE A 74 22.64 12.05 -16.28
CA ILE A 74 23.37 13.31 -16.30
C ILE A 74 22.51 14.42 -15.66
N GLY A 75 21.24 14.53 -16.06
CA GLY A 75 20.31 15.50 -15.49
C GLY A 75 20.14 15.37 -13.97
N LEU A 76 20.17 14.14 -13.44
CA LEU A 76 20.15 13.87 -12.00
C LEU A 76 21.48 14.21 -11.33
N LYS A 77 22.61 13.87 -11.94
CA LYS A 77 23.95 14.17 -11.43
C LYS A 77 24.17 15.68 -11.23
N HIS A 78 23.73 16.48 -12.19
CA HIS A 78 23.78 17.94 -12.14
C HIS A 78 22.57 18.57 -11.42
N ARG A 79 21.72 17.75 -10.79
CA ARG A 79 20.56 18.17 -9.97
C ARG A 79 19.58 19.10 -10.71
N LEU A 80 19.35 18.83 -12.00
CA LEU A 80 18.39 19.59 -12.78
C LEU A 80 16.97 19.34 -12.29
N VAL A 81 16.24 20.43 -12.03
CA VAL A 81 14.91 20.39 -11.40
C VAL A 81 13.92 19.49 -12.15
N SER A 82 13.90 19.54 -13.49
CA SER A 82 13.01 18.69 -14.29
C SER A 82 13.32 17.20 -14.17
N HIS A 83 14.58 16.83 -13.96
CA HIS A 83 15.01 15.43 -13.83
C HIS A 83 14.80 14.91 -12.40
N CYS A 84 15.15 15.71 -11.39
CA CYS A 84 14.88 15.38 -9.99
C CYS A 84 13.38 15.22 -9.71
N GLY A 85 12.54 16.08 -10.28
CA GLY A 85 11.09 16.01 -10.12
C GLY A 85 10.45 14.74 -10.68
N LEU A 86 11.04 14.14 -11.72
CA LEU A 86 10.57 12.87 -12.29
C LEU A 86 10.89 11.69 -11.38
N VAL A 87 12.10 11.65 -10.81
CA VAL A 87 12.49 10.61 -9.86
C VAL A 87 11.66 10.69 -8.58
N ALA A 88 11.43 11.90 -8.06
CA ALA A 88 10.59 12.10 -6.87
C ALA A 88 9.16 11.59 -7.11
N ARG A 89 8.51 11.97 -8.21
CA ARG A 89 7.15 11.50 -8.55
C ARG A 89 7.08 9.99 -8.75
N LYS A 90 8.09 9.40 -9.40
CA LYS A 90 8.15 7.95 -9.56
C LYS A 90 8.29 7.27 -8.20
N SER A 91 9.20 7.75 -7.35
CA SER A 91 9.40 7.21 -5.99
C SER A 91 8.14 7.34 -5.12
N GLU A 92 7.41 8.45 -5.22
CA GLU A 92 6.14 8.64 -4.52
C GLU A 92 5.08 7.65 -4.99
N SER A 93 4.98 7.43 -6.31
CA SER A 93 4.07 6.45 -6.89
C SER A 93 4.41 5.02 -6.44
N ASP A 94 5.68 4.63 -6.51
CA ASP A 94 6.15 3.31 -6.11
C ASP A 94 5.91 3.08 -4.60
N ALA A 95 6.17 4.09 -3.77
CA ALA A 95 5.88 4.03 -2.34
C ALA A 95 4.37 3.90 -2.05
N ALA A 96 3.53 4.65 -2.77
CA ALA A 96 2.07 4.55 -2.63
C ALA A 96 1.54 3.17 -3.04
N GLU A 97 2.12 2.56 -4.07
CA GLU A 97 1.78 1.19 -4.49
C GLU A 97 2.15 0.16 -3.42
N MET A 98 3.38 0.21 -2.89
CA MET A 98 3.82 -0.68 -1.81
C MET A 98 2.94 -0.54 -0.55
N LEU A 99 2.60 0.70 -0.15
CA LEU A 99 1.73 0.93 1.00
C LEU A 99 0.34 0.34 0.79
N ARG A 100 -0.20 0.43 -0.43
CA ARG A 100 -1.49 -0.16 -0.76
C ARG A 100 -1.46 -1.68 -0.70
N GLU A 101 -0.39 -2.30 -1.19
CA GLU A 101 -0.22 -3.75 -1.09
C GLU A 101 -0.16 -4.20 0.38
N VAL A 102 0.62 -3.52 1.22
CA VAL A 102 0.72 -3.83 2.65
C VAL A 102 -0.63 -3.66 3.34
N ALA A 103 -1.39 -2.61 3.02
CA ALA A 103 -2.73 -2.41 3.56
C ALA A 103 -3.69 -3.56 3.18
N ASP A 104 -3.64 -4.03 1.93
CA ASP A 104 -4.44 -5.16 1.47
C ASP A 104 -4.06 -6.48 2.18
N GLN A 105 -2.76 -6.72 2.36
CA GLN A 105 -2.28 -7.88 3.10
C GLN A 105 -2.72 -7.84 4.57
N LEU A 106 -2.65 -6.67 5.20
CA LEU A 106 -3.11 -6.48 6.57
C LEU A 106 -4.62 -6.68 6.70
N ALA A 107 -5.42 -6.16 5.76
CA ALA A 107 -6.87 -6.35 5.74
C ALA A 107 -7.23 -7.84 5.63
N LYS A 108 -6.56 -8.58 4.72
CA LYS A 108 -6.72 -10.04 4.60
C LYS A 108 -6.32 -10.76 5.89
N GLY A 109 -5.24 -10.35 6.53
CA GLY A 109 -4.78 -10.89 7.81
C GLY A 109 -5.79 -10.68 8.94
N LEU A 110 -6.37 -9.47 9.03
CA LEU A 110 -7.40 -9.14 10.01
C LEU A 110 -8.65 -10.00 9.83
N MET A 111 -9.11 -10.19 8.59
CA MET A 111 -10.27 -11.04 8.30
C MET A 111 -10.02 -12.50 8.71
N LYS A 112 -8.84 -13.05 8.41
CA LYS A 112 -8.46 -14.40 8.85
C LYS A 112 -8.42 -14.52 10.37
N LYS A 113 -7.88 -13.51 11.07
CA LYS A 113 -7.82 -13.49 12.54
C LYS A 113 -9.21 -13.46 13.15
N GLN A 114 -10.11 -12.62 12.62
CA GLN A 114 -11.49 -12.55 13.09
C GLN A 114 -12.24 -13.86 12.87
N TYR A 115 -12.05 -14.48 11.70
CA TYR A 115 -12.63 -15.78 11.40
C TYR A 115 -12.14 -16.86 12.38
N PHE A 116 -10.82 -16.95 12.57
CA PHE A 116 -10.23 -17.90 13.52
C PHE A 116 -10.73 -17.69 14.96
N ALA A 117 -10.80 -16.45 15.43
CA ALA A 117 -11.31 -16.13 16.77
C ALA A 117 -12.75 -16.63 16.98
N ARG A 118 -13.62 -16.43 15.98
CA ARG A 118 -15.01 -16.94 16.03
C ARG A 118 -15.08 -18.46 16.08
N GLU A 119 -14.26 -19.15 15.28
CA GLU A 119 -14.21 -20.61 15.29
C GLU A 119 -13.70 -21.15 16.64
N THR A 120 -12.72 -20.49 17.27
CA THR A 120 -12.24 -20.89 18.59
C THR A 120 -13.27 -20.65 19.69
N GLU A 121 -14.01 -19.54 19.63
CA GLU A 121 -15.10 -19.27 20.57
C GLU A 121 -16.22 -20.30 20.43
N ALA A 122 -16.60 -20.66 19.20
CA ALA A 122 -17.59 -21.68 18.93
C ALA A 122 -17.17 -23.06 19.47
N ALA A 123 -15.91 -23.44 19.28
CA ALA A 123 -15.37 -24.70 19.81
C ALA A 123 -15.37 -24.73 21.34
N GLN A 124 -15.06 -23.60 22.00
CA GLN A 124 -15.13 -23.50 23.45
C GLN A 124 -16.54 -23.73 23.98
N HIS A 125 -17.56 -23.11 23.35
CA HIS A 125 -18.95 -23.32 23.72
C HIS A 125 -19.42 -24.78 23.62
N VAL A 126 -18.93 -25.51 22.61
CA VAL A 126 -19.23 -26.94 22.44
C VAL A 126 -18.62 -27.77 23.58
N ASN A 127 -17.39 -27.47 23.98
CA ASN A 127 -16.75 -28.14 25.12
C ASN A 127 -17.50 -27.87 26.43
N ASP A 128 -17.86 -26.61 26.69
CA ASP A 128 -18.61 -26.24 27.91
C ASP A 128 -19.98 -26.96 27.96
N ALA A 129 -20.65 -27.10 26.81
CA ALA A 129 -21.90 -27.84 26.70
C ALA A 129 -21.72 -29.34 26.97
N LEU A 130 -20.62 -29.94 26.50
CA LEU A 130 -20.29 -31.34 26.74
C LEU A 130 -20.01 -31.60 28.22
N ASP A 131 -19.27 -30.72 28.89
CA ASP A 131 -18.99 -30.81 30.33
C ASP A 131 -20.28 -30.72 31.15
N THR A 132 -21.18 -29.82 30.76
CA THR A 132 -22.51 -29.69 31.37
C THR A 132 -23.34 -30.96 31.18
N LEU A 133 -23.33 -31.54 29.98
CA LEU A 133 -24.03 -32.79 29.69
C LEU A 133 -23.46 -33.95 30.51
N ASN A 134 -22.13 -34.02 30.66
CA ASN A 134 -21.48 -35.07 31.43
C ASN A 134 -21.82 -34.97 32.94
N ALA A 135 -21.85 -33.76 33.48
CA ALA A 135 -22.27 -33.51 34.86
C ALA A 135 -23.74 -33.90 35.09
N THR A 136 -24.64 -33.55 34.16
CA THR A 136 -26.06 -33.92 34.26
C THR A 136 -26.29 -35.43 34.14
N LEU A 137 -25.56 -36.12 33.27
CA LEU A 137 -25.61 -37.58 33.16
C LEU A 137 -25.15 -38.25 34.46
N SER A 138 -24.07 -37.76 35.06
CA SER A 138 -23.55 -38.27 36.34
C SER A 138 -24.58 -38.12 37.48
N ASN A 139 -25.24 -36.96 37.56
CA ASN A 139 -26.32 -36.72 38.52
C ASN A 139 -27.53 -37.64 38.28
N LEU A 140 -27.90 -37.88 37.02
CA LEU A 140 -29.02 -38.76 36.69
C LEU A 140 -28.72 -40.20 37.13
N MET A 141 -27.51 -40.71 36.86
CA MET A 141 -27.10 -42.04 37.31
C MET A 141 -27.15 -42.17 38.83
N LEU A 142 -26.72 -41.14 39.56
CA LEU A 142 -26.84 -41.10 41.02
C LEU A 142 -28.31 -41.23 41.47
N TYR A 143 -29.22 -40.45 40.88
CA TYR A 143 -30.64 -40.55 41.20
C TYR A 143 -31.25 -41.90 40.81
N GLU A 144 -30.82 -42.50 39.70
CA GLU A 144 -31.25 -43.84 39.31
C GLU A 144 -30.81 -44.89 40.34
N THR A 145 -29.55 -44.82 40.82
CA THR A 145 -29.06 -45.72 41.87
C THR A 145 -29.81 -45.53 43.19
N GLU A 146 -30.09 -44.29 43.59
CA GLU A 146 -30.88 -44.00 44.79
C GLU A 146 -32.32 -44.51 44.66
N LEU A 147 -32.95 -44.28 43.51
CA LEU A 147 -34.32 -44.73 43.26
C LEU A 147 -34.42 -46.26 43.27
N THR A 148 -33.49 -46.94 42.61
CA THR A 148 -33.45 -48.41 42.60
C THR A 148 -33.20 -48.99 43.98
N GLU A 149 -32.36 -48.35 44.80
CA GLU A 149 -32.16 -48.73 46.19
C GLU A 149 -33.42 -48.53 47.03
N ARG A 150 -34.08 -47.37 46.93
CA ARG A 150 -35.36 -47.09 47.62
C ARG A 150 -36.44 -48.10 47.23
N LEU A 151 -36.59 -48.40 45.94
CA LEU A 151 -37.56 -49.39 45.45
C LEU A 151 -37.25 -50.79 45.99
N ARG A 152 -35.97 -51.21 46.00
CA ARG A 152 -35.54 -52.48 46.59
C ARG A 152 -35.88 -52.56 48.08
N ASN A 153 -35.60 -51.49 48.82
CA ASN A 153 -35.87 -51.43 50.26
C ASN A 153 -37.39 -51.56 50.53
N CYS A 154 -38.23 -50.87 49.75
CA CYS A 154 -39.69 -51.01 49.84
C CYS A 154 -40.18 -52.44 49.53
N ALA A 155 -39.62 -53.11 48.51
CA ALA A 155 -39.97 -54.48 48.18
C ALA A 155 -39.56 -55.50 49.27
N ASN A 156 -38.42 -55.30 49.93
CA ASN A 156 -37.99 -56.17 51.02
C ASN A 156 -38.89 -56.03 52.26
N LEU A 157 -39.35 -54.81 52.57
CA LEU A 157 -40.29 -54.54 53.67
C LEU A 157 -41.62 -55.28 53.51
N THR A 158 -42.17 -55.36 52.30
CA THR A 158 -43.43 -56.08 52.04
C THR A 158 -43.28 -57.60 52.18
N THR A 159 -42.14 -58.16 51.76
CA THR A 159 -41.88 -59.62 51.94
C THR A 159 -41.67 -60.03 53.40
N SER A 160 -41.05 -59.17 54.22
CA SER A 160 -40.87 -59.43 55.66
C SER A 160 -42.20 -59.44 56.41
N SER A 161 -43.11 -58.52 56.06
CA SER A 161 -44.45 -58.43 56.65
C SER A 161 -45.34 -59.64 56.30
N GLN A 162 -45.20 -60.21 55.10
CA GLN A 162 -45.93 -61.42 54.69
C GLN A 162 -45.45 -62.70 55.39
N ASN A 163 -44.15 -62.81 55.71
CA ASN A 163 -43.61 -63.98 56.41
C ASN A 163 -43.81 -63.95 57.94
N ALA A 164 -44.11 -62.79 58.53
CA ALA A 164 -44.35 -62.65 59.97
C ALA A 164 -45.82 -62.89 60.39
N GLY A 165 -46.72 -63.14 59.43
CA GLY A 165 -48.16 -63.31 59.66
C GLY A 165 -48.70 -64.73 59.39
N ALA A 166 -47.83 -65.74 59.27
CA ALA A 166 -48.21 -67.15 59.07
C ALA A 166 -47.89 -67.99 60.30
#